data_AF-A0A6J3HG79-F1
#
_entry.id   AF-A0A6J3HG79-F1
#
_cell.length_a   1.000
_cell.length_b   1.000
_cell.length_c   1.000
_cell.angle_alpha   90.00
_cell.angle_beta   90.00
_cell.angle_gamma   90.00
#
_symmetry.space_group_name_H-M   'P 1'
#
loop_
_entity.id
_entity.type
_entity.pdbx_description
1 polymer ?
#
loop_
_entity_poly.entity_id
_entity_poly.type
_entity_poly.pdbx_seq_one_letter_code
_entity_poly.pdbx_strand_id
1 'polypeptide(L)'
;MTFTLDDGTGVLEAYLMDSDKFFQIPASEVLMDDDLQKSMDMIMDMFCPPGIKVDAYPWLECLIKSYNVTNGTENQICYQIFDTRVAEDVI
;
A
#
# COMPACT_ATOMS: atom_id res chain seq x y z
N MET A 1 -0.92 1.36 6.77
CA MET A 1 -0.31 0.05 6.46
C MET A 1 1.19 0.21 6.25
N THR A 2 1.95 -0.89 6.27
CA THR A 2 3.37 -0.93 5.87
C THR A 2 3.49 -1.89 4.69
N PHE A 3 3.93 -1.39 3.54
CA PHE A 3 4.13 -2.17 2.32
C PHE A 3 5.60 -2.55 2.22
N THR A 4 5.88 -3.82 1.94
CA THR A 4 7.21 -4.32 1.59
C THR A 4 7.27 -4.42 0.07
N LEU A 5 7.93 -3.45 -0.56
CA LEU A 5 8.06 -3.36 -2.02
C LEU A 5 9.34 -4.08 -2.45
N ASP A 6 9.25 -4.91 -3.49
CA ASP A 6 10.37 -5.66 -4.07
C ASP A 6 10.31 -5.55 -5.60
N ASP A 7 11.39 -5.04 -6.20
CA ASP A 7 11.52 -4.90 -7.66
C ASP A 7 12.54 -5.88 -8.26
N GLY A 8 13.03 -6.83 -7.46
CA GLY A 8 14.08 -7.77 -7.82
C GLY A 8 15.51 -7.24 -7.65
N THR A 9 15.69 -5.94 -7.37
CA THR A 9 17.01 -5.33 -7.08
C THR A 9 17.21 -5.07 -5.59
N GLY A 10 16.12 -4.89 -4.84
CA GLY A 10 16.13 -4.71 -3.41
C GLY A 10 14.73 -4.68 -2.82
N VAL A 11 14.67 -4.60 -1.49
CA VAL A 11 13.42 -4.54 -0.73
C VAL A 11 13.34 -3.22 0.02
N LEU A 12 12.17 -2.59 0.02
CA LEU A 12 11.93 -1.29 0.66
C LEU A 12 10.61 -1.29 1.44
N GLU A 13 10.67 -0.86 2.70
CA GLU A 13 9.47 -0.63 3.52
C GLU A 13 8.94 0.79 3.29
N ALA A 14 7.68 0.88 2.86
CA ALA A 14 6.98 2.14 2.66
C ALA A 14 5.65 2.18 3.44
N TYR A 15 5.41 3.26 4.15
CA TYR A 15 4.15 3.47 4.85
C TYR A 15 3.05 3.94 3.91
N LEU A 16 1.84 3.43 4.12
CA LEU A 16 0.62 3.96 3.54
C LEU A 16 -0.24 4.56 4.67
N MET A 17 -0.38 5.88 4.64
CA MET A 17 -1.34 6.63 5.45
C MET A 17 -2.30 7.30 4.49
N ASP A 18 -3.46 6.67 4.32
CA ASP A 18 -4.48 7.06 3.34
C ASP A 18 -5.81 7.34 4.05
N SER A 19 -6.57 8.27 3.48
CA SER A 19 -7.93 8.60 3.94
C SER A 19 -8.99 8.10 2.97
N ASP A 20 -8.76 8.25 1.66
CA ASP A 20 -9.73 7.96 0.61
C ASP A 20 -9.12 7.85 -0.81
N LYS A 21 -7.81 8.03 -0.97
CA LYS A 21 -7.18 8.17 -2.29
C LYS A 21 -6.66 6.86 -2.83
N PHE A 22 -5.93 6.10 -2.02
CA PHE A 22 -5.21 4.93 -2.47
C PHE A 22 -6.18 3.83 -2.87
N PHE A 23 -7.07 3.45 -1.95
CA PHE A 23 -8.08 2.42 -2.16
C PHE A 23 -9.32 2.94 -2.89
N GLN A 24 -9.47 4.26 -3.02
CA GLN A 24 -10.73 4.89 -3.43
C GLN A 24 -11.90 4.54 -2.50
N ILE A 25 -11.58 4.24 -1.24
CA ILE A 25 -12.51 3.86 -0.17
C ILE A 25 -12.33 4.84 1.00
N PRO A 26 -13.40 5.52 1.46
CA PRO A 26 -13.30 6.42 2.61
C PRO A 26 -13.04 5.64 3.91
N ALA A 27 -11.88 5.87 4.50
CA ALA A 27 -11.44 5.23 5.75
C ALA A 27 -12.38 5.52 6.94
N SER A 28 -13.15 6.60 6.88
CA SER A 28 -14.17 6.93 7.89
C SER A 28 -15.40 6.01 7.85
N GLU A 29 -15.65 5.33 6.73
CA GLU A 29 -16.88 4.56 6.50
C GLU A 29 -16.61 3.05 6.44
N VAL A 30 -15.40 2.64 6.07
CA VAL A 30 -15.05 1.22 5.87
C VAL A 30 -15.39 0.32 7.07
N LEU A 31 -15.28 0.81 8.31
CA LEU A 31 -15.61 0.02 9.49
C LEU A 31 -17.12 -0.23 9.69
N MET A 32 -17.97 0.47 8.96
CA MET A 32 -19.43 0.43 9.10
C MET A 32 -20.12 -0.14 7.85
N ASP A 33 -19.38 -0.42 6.79
CA ASP A 33 -19.90 -0.90 5.51
C ASP A 33 -19.16 -2.18 5.06
N ASP A 34 -19.90 -3.29 5.00
CA ASP A 34 -19.35 -4.61 4.66
C ASP A 34 -18.90 -4.68 3.19
N ASP A 35 -19.49 -3.91 2.28
CA ASP A 35 -19.12 -3.93 0.86
C ASP A 35 -17.83 -3.12 0.63
N LEU A 36 -17.62 -2.05 1.40
CA LEU A 36 -16.33 -1.35 1.44
C LEU A 36 -15.23 -2.25 2.02
N GLN A 37 -15.51 -3.02 3.09
CA GLN A 37 -14.55 -3.98 3.64
C GLN A 37 -14.16 -5.04 2.60
N LYS A 38 -15.15 -5.66 1.94
CA LYS A 38 -14.89 -6.65 0.88
C LYS A 38 -14.08 -6.06 -0.27
N SER A 39 -14.36 -4.82 -0.68
CA SER A 39 -13.62 -4.16 -1.76
C SER A 39 -12.15 -3.96 -1.38
N MET A 40 -11.89 -3.54 -0.15
CA MET A 40 -10.53 -3.42 0.40
C MET A 40 -9.81 -4.77 0.45
N ASP A 41 -10.50 -5.83 0.88
CA ASP A 41 -9.96 -7.20 0.90
C ASP A 41 -9.61 -7.67 -0.52
N MET A 42 -10.51 -7.48 -1.50
CA MET A 42 -10.27 -7.85 -2.91
C MET A 42 -9.07 -7.12 -3.50
N ILE A 43 -8.89 -5.83 -3.20
CA ILE A 43 -7.73 -5.06 -3.66
C ILE A 43 -6.43 -5.63 -3.07
N MET A 44 -6.41 -5.98 -1.79
CA MET A 44 -5.21 -6.54 -1.16
C MET A 44 -4.91 -7.96 -1.66
N ASP A 45 -5.94 -8.77 -1.87
CA ASP A 45 -5.82 -10.10 -2.47
C ASP A 45 -5.35 -10.02 -3.93
N MET A 46 -5.67 -8.96 -4.67
CA MET A 46 -5.11 -8.73 -6.00
C MET A 46 -3.61 -8.43 -5.94
N PHE A 47 -3.16 -7.59 -5.01
CA PHE A 47 -1.74 -7.25 -4.89
C PHE A 47 -0.90 -8.45 -4.45
N CYS A 48 -1.43 -9.25 -3.53
CA CYS A 48 -0.71 -10.40 -2.96
C CYS A 48 -1.58 -11.67 -2.98
N PRO A 49 -1.88 -12.25 -4.16
CA PRO A 49 -2.77 -13.39 -4.21
C PRO A 49 -2.19 -14.59 -3.45
N PRO A 50 -3.00 -15.27 -2.62
CA PRO A 50 -2.50 -16.36 -1.80
C PRO A 50 -2.06 -17.54 -2.66
N GLY A 51 -0.93 -18.15 -2.31
CA GLY A 51 -0.45 -19.39 -2.92
C GLY A 51 0.20 -19.25 -4.30
N ILE A 52 0.30 -18.03 -4.85
CA ILE A 52 1.12 -17.76 -6.03
C ILE A 52 2.46 -17.15 -5.63
N LYS A 53 3.44 -17.21 -6.53
CA LYS A 53 4.77 -16.66 -6.30
C LYS A 53 4.80 -15.17 -6.65
N VAL A 54 5.72 -14.43 -6.04
CA VAL A 54 5.89 -12.99 -6.21
C VAL A 54 6.14 -12.58 -7.67
N ASP A 55 6.80 -13.42 -8.47
CA ASP A 55 7.03 -13.18 -9.90
C ASP A 55 5.74 -13.18 -10.75
N ALA A 56 4.63 -13.67 -10.19
CA ALA A 56 3.31 -13.64 -10.79
C ALA A 56 2.39 -12.55 -10.20
N TYR A 57 2.86 -11.75 -9.23
CA TYR A 57 2.09 -10.65 -8.67
C TYR A 57 1.99 -9.49 -9.68
N PRO A 58 0.92 -8.69 -9.66
CA PRO A 58 0.85 -7.48 -10.46
C PRO A 58 1.86 -6.44 -9.98
N TRP A 59 2.34 -5.60 -10.89
CA TRP A 59 3.17 -4.46 -10.54
C TRP A 59 2.33 -3.35 -9.89
N LEU A 60 2.85 -2.77 -8.81
CA LEU A 60 2.31 -1.55 -8.21
C LEU A 60 3.15 -0.36 -8.68
N GLU A 61 2.57 0.49 -9.53
CA GLU A 61 3.15 1.79 -9.84
C GLU A 61 2.81 2.78 -8.72
N CYS A 62 3.82 3.33 -8.04
CA CYS A 62 3.61 4.25 -6.93
C CYS A 62 4.66 5.34 -6.82
N LEU A 63 4.25 6.50 -6.28
CA LEU A 63 5.15 7.56 -5.87
C LEU A 63 5.47 7.41 -4.38
N ILE A 64 6.77 7.44 -4.04
CA ILE A 64 7.25 7.40 -2.66
C ILE A 64 8.09 8.64 -2.33
N LYS A 65 7.92 9.16 -1.12
CA LYS A 65 8.77 10.23 -0.57
C LYS A 65 9.59 9.69 0.59
N SER A 66 10.86 10.07 0.64
CA SER A 66 11.74 9.78 1.78
C SER A 66 11.70 10.90 2.81
N TYR A 67 11.78 10.57 4.08
CA TYR A 67 11.93 11.54 5.17
C TYR A 67 12.77 10.96 6.31
N ASN A 68 13.44 11.84 7.05
CA ASN A 68 14.21 11.45 8.22
C ASN A 68 13.31 11.38 9.45
N VAL A 69 13.41 10.28 10.20
CA VAL A 69 12.78 10.11 11.50
C VAL A 69 13.89 9.95 12.54
N THR A 70 13.85 10.80 13.54
CA THR A 70 14.76 10.68 14.69
C THR A 70 14.05 9.97 15.83
N ASN A 71 14.57 8.83 16.26
CA ASN A 71 14.09 8.12 17.45
C ASN A 71 15.18 8.15 18.52
N GLY A 72 15.08 9.14 19.42
CA GLY A 72 16.14 9.41 20.40
C GLY A 72 17.43 9.89 19.73
N THR A 73 18.45 9.04 19.71
CA THR A 73 19.77 9.34 19.11
C THR A 73 19.95 8.81 17.69
N GLU A 74 19.05 7.95 17.21
CA GLU A 74 19.16 7.33 15.89
C GLU A 74 18.35 8.11 14.86
N ASN A 75 18.96 8.32 13.68
CA ASN A 75 18.30 8.93 12.53
C ASN A 75 18.10 7.87 11.45
N GLN A 76 16.85 7.61 11.08
CA GLN A 76 16.47 6.61 10.08
C GLN A 76 15.76 7.29 8.91
N ILE A 77 16.02 6.82 7.69
CA ILE A 77 15.24 7.22 6.52
C ILE A 77 14.02 6.31 6.44
N CYS A 78 12.84 6.91 6.40
CA CYS A 78 11.57 6.22 6.17
C CYS A 78 10.98 6.65 4.83
N TYR A 79 10.11 5.83 4.28
CA TYR A 79 9.43 6.08 3.00
C TYR A 79 7.91 6.04 3.19
N GLN A 80 7.20 6.87 2.44
CA GLN A 80 5.73 6.89 2.45
C GLN A 80 5.18 7.02 1.03
N ILE A 81 4.18 6.20 0.71
CA ILE A 81 3.42 6.28 -0.54
C ILE A 81 2.53 7.54 -0.51
N PHE A 82 2.50 8.28 -1.61
CA PHE A 82 1.63 9.46 -1.78
C PHE A 82 1.17 9.59 -3.24
N ASP A 83 0.12 10.39 -3.48
CA ASP A 83 -0.45 10.66 -4.82
C ASP A 83 -0.52 9.44 -5.75
N THR A 84 -0.89 8.30 -5.17
CA THR A 84 -1.01 6.98 -5.83
C THR A 84 -2.40 6.44 -5.56
N ARG A 85 -3.03 5.81 -6.55
CA ARG A 85 -4.34 5.15 -6.44
C ARG A 85 -4.33 3.81 -7.15
N VAL A 86 -5.16 2.88 -6.72
CA VAL A 86 -5.38 1.62 -7.45
C VAL A 86 -5.99 1.90 -8.83
N ALA A 87 -5.65 1.07 -9.82
CA ALA A 87 -6.14 1.23 -11.19
C ALA A 87 -7.65 0.99 -11.27
N GLU A 88 -8.31 1.63 -12.24
CA GLU A 88 -9.77 1.51 -12.43
C GLU A 88 -10.19 0.10 -12.88
N ASP A 89 -9.30 -0.66 -13.54
CA ASP A 89 -9.54 -2.04 -13.98
C ASP A 89 -9.62 -3.06 -12.82
N VAL A 90 -9.50 -2.60 -11.57
CA VAL A 90 -9.56 -3.38 -10.34
C VAL A 90 -10.96 -3.39 -9.70
N ILE A 91 -11.83 -2.45 -10.10
CA ILE A 91 -13.14 -2.19 -9.48
C ILE A 91 -14.29 -2.66 -10.37
#